data_AF-C8W275-F1
#
_entry.id   AF-C8W275-F1
#
_cell.length_a   1.000
_cell.length_b   1.000
_cell.length_c   1.000
_cell.angle_alpha   90.00
_cell.angle_beta   90.00
_cell.angle_gamma   90.00
#
_symmetry.space_group_name_H-M   'P 1'
#
loop_
_entity.id
_entity.type
_entity.pdbx_description
1 polymer ?
#
loop_
_entity_poly.entity_id
_entity_poly.type
_entity_poly.pdbx_seq_one_letter_code
_entity_poly.pdbx_strand_id
1 'polypeptide(L)' 'MLYNNIMEYKSNNNVVYSCKYHVVWCPKYRRKVLTQGVDVRLKELIYQICSEHQSEILELEIIKQYIENQKKV' A
#
# COMPACT_ATOMS: atom_id res chain seq x y z
N MET A 1 -26.11 -16.00 -11.82
CA MET A 1 -25.23 -16.60 -10.80
C MET A 1 -24.46 -15.46 -10.17
N LEU A 2 -24.84 -15.05 -8.96
CA LEU A 2 -24.25 -13.87 -8.32
C LEU A 2 -22.85 -14.24 -7.83
N TYR A 3 -21.86 -13.46 -8.25
CA TYR A 3 -20.47 -13.55 -7.83
C TYR A 3 -20.44 -13.46 -6.30
N ASN A 4 -20.22 -14.58 -5.62
CA ASN A 4 -19.95 -14.57 -4.19
C ASN A 4 -18.61 -13.87 -4.01
N ASN A 5 -18.64 -12.56 -3.76
CA ASN A 5 -17.53 -11.87 -3.11
C ASN A 5 -17.41 -12.51 -1.74
N ILE A 6 -16.53 -13.52 -1.63
CA ILE A 6 -16.13 -14.09 -0.36
C ILE A 6 -15.37 -12.97 0.36
N MET A 7 -16.09 -12.09 1.04
CA MET A 7 -15.49 -11.19 2.02
C MET A 7 -15.03 -12.07 3.17
N GLU A 8 -13.73 -12.35 3.19
CA GLU A 8 -13.11 -13.10 4.26
C GLU A 8 -13.10 -12.22 5.52
N TYR A 9 -13.97 -12.55 6.47
CA TYR A 9 -14.09 -11.85 7.75
C TYR A 9 -13.14 -12.49 8.75
N LYS A 10 -12.31 -11.68 9.40
CA LYS A 10 -11.50 -12.12 10.54
C LYS A 10 -12.36 -12.06 11.80
N SER A 11 -12.17 -13.01 12.70
CA SER A 11 -12.89 -13.04 13.97
C SER A 11 -11.91 -13.17 15.14
N ASN A 12 -12.21 -12.46 16.21
CA ASN A 12 -11.66 -12.66 17.55
C ASN A 12 -12.83 -13.07 18.46
N ASN A 13 -12.54 -13.56 19.67
CA ASN A 13 -13.50 -14.20 20.59
C ASN A 13 -14.91 -13.58 20.61
N ASN A 14 -15.02 -12.25 20.55
CA ASN A 14 -16.30 -11.54 20.56
C ASN A 14 -16.50 -10.54 19.39
N VAL A 15 -15.59 -10.48 18.40
CA VAL A 15 -15.66 -9.46 17.33
C VAL A 15 -15.36 -10.09 15.98
N VAL A 16 -16.28 -9.93 15.03
CA VAL A 16 -16.09 -10.26 13.61
C VAL A 16 -15.87 -8.96 12.85
N TYR A 17 -14.79 -8.87 12.08
CA TYR A 17 -14.41 -7.65 11.38
C TYR A 17 -13.81 -7.93 10.00
N SER A 18 -14.00 -6.98 9.08
CA SER A 18 -13.32 -6.93 7.78
C SER A 18 -12.76 -5.53 7.60
N CYS A 19 -11.51 -5.36 8.02
CA CYS A 19 -10.82 -4.08 7.99
C CYS A 19 -9.90 -4.02 6.76
N LYS A 20 -10.44 -3.51 5.64
CA LYS A 20 -9.67 -3.24 4.42
C LYS A 20 -9.44 -1.75 4.31
N TYR A 21 -8.18 -1.33 4.27
CA TYR A 21 -7.81 0.08 4.19
C TYR A 21 -7.00 0.34 2.92
N HIS A 22 -7.33 1.43 2.21
CA HIS A 22 -6.55 1.91 1.09
C HIS A 22 -5.67 3.08 1.55
N VAL A 23 -4.41 2.78 1.88
CA VAL A 23 -3.47 3.75 2.44
C VAL A 23 -2.59 4.30 1.33
N VAL A 24 -2.58 5.63 1.15
CA VAL A 24 -1.76 6.33 0.15
C VAL A 24 -0.95 7.41 0.83
N TRP A 25 0.34 7.50 0.52
CA TRP A 25 1.20 8.58 1.02
C TRP A 25 2.12 9.11 -0.09
N CYS A 26 2.75 10.27 0.19
CA CYS A 26 3.71 10.91 -0.69
C CYS A 26 5.00 11.26 0.08
N PRO A 27 6.19 11.19 -0.57
CA PRO A 27 7.41 11.70 0.04
C PRO A 27 7.32 13.20 0.34
N LYS A 28 7.98 13.64 1.41
CA LYS A 28 8.04 15.06 1.80
C LYS A 28 8.53 15.91 0.62
N TYR A 29 7.80 16.97 0.29
CA TYR A 29 8.04 17.87 -0.84
C TYR A 29 7.96 17.22 -2.24
N ARG A 30 7.29 16.07 -2.40
CA ARG A 30 7.16 15.35 -3.69
C ARG A 30 8.51 15.11 -4.40
N ARG A 31 9.58 14.94 -3.61
CA ARG A 31 10.91 14.69 -4.16
C ARG A 31 10.91 13.32 -4.86
N LYS A 32 11.59 13.24 -6.00
CA LYS A 32 11.83 11.99 -6.75
C LYS A 32 12.89 11.13 -6.05
N VAL A 33 12.62 10.72 -4.80
CA VAL A 33 13.52 9.89 -3.97
C VAL A 33 13.23 8.39 -4.10
N LEU A 34 12.10 8.02 -4.70
CA LEU A 34 11.70 6.63 -4.96
C LEU A 34 12.39 6.08 -6.22
N THR A 35 13.70 6.30 -6.32
CA THR A 35 14.57 5.86 -7.41
C THR A 35 15.91 5.44 -6.83
N GLN A 36 16.62 4.52 -7.51
CA GLN A 36 17.91 3.93 -7.07
C GLN A 36 17.78 2.87 -5.96
N GLY A 37 16.78 1.98 -6.03
CA GLY A 37 16.64 0.84 -5.11
C GLY A 37 16.03 1.19 -3.75
N VAL A 38 15.78 2.47 -3.48
CA VAL A 38 15.05 2.95 -2.30
C VAL A 38 13.62 2.38 -2.28
N ASP A 39 13.00 2.23 -3.44
CA ASP A 39 11.68 1.62 -3.61
C ASP A 39 11.67 0.15 -3.18
N VAL A 40 12.70 -0.62 -3.52
CA VAL A 40 12.84 -2.03 -3.10
C VAL A 40 12.94 -2.13 -1.59
N ARG A 41 13.84 -1.33 -0.99
CA ARG A 41 14.02 -1.33 0.47
C ARG A 41 12.77 -0.85 1.22
N LEU A 42 12.03 0.09 0.64
CA LEU A 42 10.75 0.55 1.20
C LEU A 42 9.71 -0.57 1.19
N LYS A 43 9.60 -1.33 0.09
CA LYS A 43 8.70 -2.49 0.03
C LYS A 43 9.04 -3.51 1.12
N GLU A 44 10.31 -3.87 1.25
CA GLU A 44 10.77 -4.79 2.29
C GLU A 44 10.38 -4.33 3.70
N LEU A 45 10.58 -3.04 4.02
CA LEU A 45 10.20 -2.48 5.32
C LEU A 45 8.69 -2.55 5.56
N ILE A 46 7.88 -2.27 4.54
CA ILE A 46 6.41 -2.36 4.66
C ILE A 46 5.99 -3.80 4.91
N TYR A 47 6.54 -4.76 4.16
CA TYR A 47 6.26 -6.18 4.41
C TYR A 47 6.67 -6.62 5.81
N GLN A 48 7.83 -6.18 6.28
CA GLN A 48 8.31 -6.49 7.63
C GLN A 48 7.37 -5.93 8.70
N ILE A 49 7.02 -4.64 8.62
CA ILE A 49 6.12 -3.98 9.57
C ILE A 49 4.73 -4.63 9.55
N CYS A 50 4.18 -4.92 8.37
CA CYS A 50 2.90 -5.60 8.26
C CYS A 50 2.95 -7.01 8.87
N SER A 51 4.04 -7.75 8.67
CA SER A 51 4.23 -9.05 9.29
C SER A 51 4.32 -8.96 10.82
N GLU A 52 5.01 -7.96 11.36
CA GLU A 52 5.11 -7.70 12.80
C GLU A 52 3.74 -7.37 13.41
N HIS A 53 2.90 -6.63 12.68
CA HIS A 53 1.54 -6.26 13.09
C HIS A 53 0.45 -7.27 12.71
N GLN A 54 0.81 -8.48 12.25
CA GLN A 54 -0.14 -9.50 11.79
C GLN A 54 -1.18 -8.97 10.79
N SER A 55 -0.76 -7.98 10.00
CA SER A 55 -1.58 -7.29 9.01
C SER A 55 -1.31 -7.88 7.64
N GLU A 56 -2.37 -8.07 6.87
CA GLU A 56 -2.30 -8.68 5.55
C GLU A 56 -2.27 -7.60 4.47
N ILE A 57 -1.28 -7.68 3.59
CA ILE A 57 -1.17 -6.78 2.43
C ILE A 57 -1.87 -7.46 1.26
N LEU A 58 -2.97 -6.89 0.80
CA LEU A 58 -3.68 -7.38 -0.40
C LEU A 58 -2.94 -6.98 -1.67
N GLU A 59 -2.64 -5.69 -1.81
CA GLU A 59 -1.94 -5.13 -2.96
C GLU A 59 -1.03 -3.99 -2.48
N LEU A 60 0.16 -3.87 -3.08
CA LEU A 60 1.11 -2.81 -2.79
C LEU A 60 1.77 -2.33 -4.08
N GLU A 61 1.46 -1.09 -4.45
CA GLU A 61 2.04 -0.43 -5.62
C GLU A 61 2.80 0.84 -5.22
N ILE A 62 3.99 1.01 -5.80
CA ILE A 62 4.77 2.25 -5.66
C ILE A 62 4.74 2.97 -7.00
N ILE A 63 3.93 4.03 -7.06
CA ILE A 63 3.85 4.88 -8.25
C ILE A 63 4.91 5.97 -8.13
N LYS A 64 5.85 5.98 -9.07
CA LYS A 64 6.81 7.07 -9.22
C LYS A 64 6.06 8.30 -9.74
N GLN A 65 6.14 9.42 -9.02
CA GLN A 65 5.58 10.68 -9.52
C GLN A 65 6.34 11.14 -10.77
N TYR A 66 5.75 10.89 -11.93
CA TYR A 66 6.16 11.46 -13.20
C TYR A 66 5.53 12.85 -13.33
N ILE A 67 6.15 13.86 -12.70
CA ILE A 67 5.87 15.25 -13.07
C ILE A 67 6.51 15.45 -14.45
N GLU A 68 5.70 15.28 -15.50
CA GLU A 68 6.00 15.73 -16.84
C GLU A 68 6.00 17.27 -16.78
N ASN A 69 7.17 17.87 -16.61
CA ASN A 69 7.35 19.29 -16.85
C ASN A 69 7.22 19.51 -18.35
N GLN A 70 5.99 19.54 -18.89
CA GLN A 70 5.75 20.31 -20.09
C GLN A 70 5.92 21.77 -19.71
N LYS A 71 7.16 22.25 -19.80
CA LYS A 71 7.42 23.66 -20.01
C LYS A 71 6.76 24.02 -21.35
N LYS A 72 5.50 24.44 -21.32
CA LYS A 72 4.98 25.36 -22.34
C LYS A 72 5.66 26.69 -22.07
N VAL A 73 6.78 26.90 -22.77
CA VAL A 73 7.22 28.24 -23.17
C VAL A 73 6.28 28.70 -24.27
#